data_AF-A0A1M5WXH4-F1
#
_entry.id   AF-A0A1M5WXH4-F1
#
_cell.length_a   1.000
_cell.length_b   1.000
_cell.length_c   1.000
_cell.angle_alpha   90.00
_cell.angle_beta   90.00
_cell.angle_gamma   90.00
#
_symmetry.space_group_name_H-M   'P 1'
#
loop_
_entity.id
_entity.type
_entity.pdbx_description
1 polymer ?
#
loop_
_entity_poly.entity_id
_entity_poly.type
_entity_poly.pdbx_seq_one_letter_code
_entity_poly.pdbx_strand_id
1 'polypeptide(L)'
;MHKVRLLCLVIVFFPLFGQLIGAAGVSANGQRSELEQQQRGRSNVLEIGPEVLEQLSEQERQWYRRFQEGVLFFDGWSEISEELLAIFPEEEWPTRQVMMQRLGVKIGTEWAKNNETRKIDTDMIQHWGDLLRGAFRHGTEETLTALHRIEAEVDSILLASDRFSITAREP
;
A
#
# COMPACT_ATOMS: atom_id res chain seq x y z
N MET A 1 15.69 -4.93 60.92
CA MET A 1 16.14 -3.67 60.29
C MET A 1 15.23 -3.43 59.08
N HIS A 2 14.02 -2.87 59.25
CA HIS A 2 13.70 -1.42 59.22
C HIS A 2 14.47 -0.71 58.08
N LYS A 3 13.82 -0.16 57.05
CA LYS A 3 12.79 0.88 57.16
C LYS A 3 11.73 0.83 56.06
N VAL A 4 10.48 0.84 56.54
CA VAL A 4 9.26 1.38 55.93
C VAL A 4 9.42 2.88 55.65
N ARG A 5 8.81 3.37 54.56
CA ARG A 5 8.12 4.68 54.41
C ARG A 5 7.58 4.77 52.97
N LEU A 6 6.45 5.37 52.65
CA LEU A 6 5.22 5.75 53.34
C LEU A 6 4.29 6.25 52.21
N LEU A 7 3.01 5.91 52.33
CA LEU A 7 1.81 6.57 51.77
C LEU A 7 2.02 7.72 50.76
N CYS A 8 1.26 7.67 49.66
CA CYS A 8 0.19 8.65 49.52
C CYS A 8 -1.04 8.04 48.83
N LEU A 9 -2.11 8.03 49.62
CA LEU A 9 -3.46 7.61 49.31
C LEU A 9 -4.21 8.87 48.90
N VAL A 10 -4.83 8.86 47.72
CA VAL A 10 -5.86 9.85 47.38
C VAL A 10 -7.12 9.07 47.00
N ILE A 11 -7.99 8.95 48.01
CA ILE A 11 -9.40 8.57 47.87
C ILE A 11 -10.16 9.85 47.54
N VAL A 12 -10.77 9.92 46.36
CA VAL A 12 -11.97 10.71 46.03
C VAL A 12 -12.34 10.32 44.59
N PHE A 13 -13.57 10.02 44.18
CA PHE A 13 -14.87 10.08 44.81
C PHE A 13 -15.79 9.25 43.91
N PHE A 14 -16.58 8.35 44.49
CA PHE A 14 -17.57 7.54 43.81
C PHE A 14 -18.92 8.27 43.94
N PRO A 15 -19.57 8.79 42.88
CA PRO A 15 -20.97 9.11 42.95
C PRO A 15 -21.81 7.95 42.41
N LEU A 16 -22.39 7.22 43.35
CA LEU A 16 -23.55 6.36 43.17
C LEU A 16 -24.81 7.24 43.34
N PHE A 17 -25.39 7.69 42.24
CA PHE A 17 -26.73 8.27 42.09
C PHE A 17 -26.95 8.29 40.57
N GLY A 18 -27.95 7.70 39.94
CA GLY A 18 -29.35 7.48 40.25
C GLY A 18 -30.02 7.33 38.87
N GLN A 19 -30.97 6.42 38.76
CA GLN A 19 -31.63 5.99 37.52
C GLN A 19 -32.35 7.10 36.73
N LEU A 20 -32.32 7.02 35.39
CA LEU A 20 -33.46 6.85 34.44
C LEU A 20 -33.29 7.62 33.10
N ILE A 21 -33.36 6.87 31.99
CA ILE A 21 -33.73 7.21 30.59
C ILE A 21 -32.80 8.13 29.78
N GLY A 22 -32.09 7.50 28.84
CA GLY A 22 -31.50 8.13 27.67
C GLY A 22 -30.75 7.10 26.84
N ALA A 23 -31.47 6.35 26.00
CA ALA A 23 -30.85 5.49 25.00
C ALA A 23 -30.08 6.37 23.98
N ALA A 24 -28.82 6.67 24.26
CA ALA A 24 -27.86 6.98 23.21
C ALA A 24 -27.17 5.67 22.86
N GLY A 25 -27.79 4.93 21.94
CA GLY A 25 -27.12 3.84 21.27
C GLY A 25 -25.89 4.39 20.56
N VAL A 26 -24.74 4.32 21.23
CA VAL A 26 -23.46 4.30 20.52
C VAL A 26 -23.50 3.02 19.72
N SER A 27 -23.86 3.19 18.44
CA SER A 27 -24.11 2.11 17.51
C SER A 27 -22.83 1.30 17.36
N ALA A 28 -22.76 0.15 18.06
CA ALA A 28 -21.75 -0.88 17.82
C ALA A 28 -21.74 -1.35 16.35
N ASN A 29 -22.83 -1.07 15.61
CA ASN A 29 -22.93 -1.29 14.18
C ASN A 29 -22.02 -0.34 13.37
N GLY A 30 -21.82 0.92 13.81
CA GLY A 30 -20.98 1.89 13.11
C GLY A 30 -19.50 1.49 13.10
N GLN A 31 -18.94 1.21 14.29
CA GLN A 31 -17.54 0.79 14.42
C GLN A 31 -17.27 -0.56 13.75
N ARG A 32 -18.23 -1.49 13.77
CA ARG A 32 -18.09 -2.78 13.09
C ARG A 32 -18.08 -2.63 11.58
N SER A 33 -18.96 -1.81 11.02
CA SER A 33 -18.98 -1.52 9.58
C SER A 33 -17.74 -0.77 9.10
N GLU A 34 -17.18 0.13 9.91
CA GLU A 34 -15.94 0.84 9.61
C GLU A 34 -14.73 -0.10 9.58
N LEU A 35 -14.61 -1.01 10.56
CA LEU A 35 -13.54 -2.00 10.59
C LEU A 35 -13.64 -2.99 9.41
N GLU A 36 -14.84 -3.43 9.06
CA GLU A 36 -15.08 -4.31 7.90
C GLU A 36 -14.72 -3.60 6.58
N GLN A 37 -15.08 -2.32 6.41
CA GLN A 37 -14.72 -1.53 5.22
C GLN A 37 -13.22 -1.26 5.13
N GLN A 38 -12.56 -0.95 6.24
CA GLN A 38 -11.12 -0.74 6.29
C GLN A 38 -10.34 -2.04 6.03
N GLN A 39 -10.78 -3.16 6.60
CA GLN A 39 -10.19 -4.47 6.30
C GLN A 39 -10.39 -4.84 4.83
N ARG A 40 -11.56 -4.58 4.26
CA ARG A 40 -11.84 -4.79 2.84
C ARG A 40 -10.99 -3.90 1.93
N GLY A 41 -10.78 -2.63 2.28
CA GLY A 41 -9.88 -1.72 1.56
C GLY A 41 -8.44 -2.23 1.57
N ARG A 42 -7.94 -2.68 2.73
CA ARG A 42 -6.61 -3.28 2.87
C ARG A 42 -6.46 -4.54 2.02
N SER A 43 -7.43 -5.45 2.07
CA SER A 43 -7.41 -6.67 1.24
C SER A 43 -7.44 -6.33 -0.25
N ASN A 44 -8.27 -5.39 -0.67
CA ASN A 44 -8.37 -4.97 -2.07
C ASN A 44 -7.06 -4.38 -2.61
N VAL A 45 -6.32 -3.60 -1.81
CA VAL A 45 -5.02 -3.02 -2.22
C VAL A 45 -3.93 -4.10 -2.39
N LEU A 46 -3.95 -5.13 -1.53
CA LEU A 46 -2.98 -6.23 -1.60
C LEU A 46 -3.27 -7.20 -2.76
N GLU A 47 -4.53 -7.25 -3.21
CA GLU A 47 -5.03 -8.14 -4.27
C GLU A 47 -5.25 -7.43 -5.62
N ILE A 48 -4.73 -6.21 -5.84
CA ILE A 48 -4.87 -5.52 -7.14
C ILE A 48 -4.30 -6.40 -8.26
N GLY A 49 -5.20 -6.95 -9.07
CA GLY A 49 -4.92 -7.75 -10.25
C GLY A 49 -5.26 -7.01 -11.55
N PRO A 50 -5.05 -7.65 -12.71
CA PRO A 50 -5.25 -7.02 -14.02
C PRO A 50 -6.70 -6.58 -14.29
N GLU A 51 -7.67 -7.06 -13.51
CA GLU A 51 -9.08 -6.70 -13.61
C GLU A 51 -9.32 -5.19 -13.38
N VAL A 52 -8.45 -4.53 -12.61
CA VAL A 52 -8.53 -3.08 -12.39
C VAL A 52 -8.35 -2.28 -13.68
N LEU A 53 -7.67 -2.85 -14.70
CA LEU A 53 -7.40 -2.17 -15.96
C LEU A 53 -8.67 -1.89 -16.78
N GLU A 54 -9.73 -2.67 -16.54
CA GLU A 54 -11.04 -2.45 -17.17
C GLU A 54 -11.74 -1.22 -16.61
N GLN A 55 -11.41 -0.82 -15.38
CA GLN A 55 -12.03 0.29 -14.66
C GLN A 55 -11.32 1.63 -14.88
N LEU A 56 -10.15 1.62 -15.53
CA LEU A 56 -9.42 2.85 -15.84
C LEU A 56 -10.21 3.71 -16.82
N SER A 57 -10.22 5.02 -16.56
CA SER A 57 -10.63 5.99 -17.57
C SER A 57 -9.72 5.91 -18.80
N GLU A 58 -10.19 6.45 -19.93
CA GLU A 58 -9.38 6.44 -21.16
C GLU A 58 -8.05 7.19 -21.00
N GLN A 59 -8.04 8.26 -20.21
CA GLN A 59 -6.81 9.01 -19.91
C GLN A 59 -5.84 8.18 -19.06
N GLU A 60 -6.32 7.55 -17.98
CA GLU A 60 -5.49 6.68 -17.15
C GLU A 60 -4.96 5.48 -17.97
N ARG A 61 -5.77 4.91 -18.86
CA ARG A 61 -5.34 3.82 -19.75
C ARG A 61 -4.20 4.26 -20.67
N GLN A 62 -4.24 5.48 -21.20
CA GLN A 62 -3.16 6.03 -22.02
C GLN A 62 -1.88 6.20 -21.20
N TRP A 63 -1.98 6.73 -19.98
CA TRP A 63 -0.81 6.86 -19.10
C TRP A 63 -0.27 5.52 -18.62
N TYR A 64 -1.14 4.56 -18.32
CA TYR A 64 -0.73 3.19 -18.03
C TYR A 64 0.05 2.56 -19.18
N ARG A 65 -0.38 2.80 -20.42
CA ARG A 65 0.37 2.36 -21.60
C ARG A 65 1.76 3.01 -21.66
N ARG A 66 1.86 4.32 -21.37
CA ARG A 66 3.16 5.02 -21.32
C ARG A 66 4.06 4.52 -20.19
N PHE A 67 3.48 4.11 -19.06
CA PHE A 67 4.24 3.43 -18.02
C PHE A 67 4.81 2.09 -18.51
N GLN A 68 4.03 1.31 -19.25
CA GLN A 68 4.48 0.03 -19.83
C GLN A 68 5.53 0.21 -20.93
N GLU A 69 5.36 1.20 -21.80
CA GLU A 69 6.23 1.50 -22.95
C GLU A 69 7.48 2.32 -22.57
N GLY A 70 7.42 3.08 -21.48
CA GLY A 70 8.44 4.04 -21.09
C GLY A 70 8.18 5.45 -21.62
N VAL A 71 8.90 6.40 -21.05
CA VAL A 71 8.91 7.82 -21.45
C VAL A 71 10.34 8.36 -21.41
N LEU A 72 10.56 9.59 -21.85
CA LEU A 72 11.89 10.23 -21.85
C LEU A 72 12.66 10.19 -20.51
N PHE A 73 11.97 10.01 -19.39
CA PHE A 73 12.53 10.08 -18.04
C PHE A 73 12.70 8.72 -17.36
N PHE A 74 12.10 7.65 -17.89
CA PHE A 74 12.28 6.29 -17.37
C PHE A 74 11.91 5.25 -18.41
N ASP A 75 12.60 4.12 -18.38
CA ASP A 75 12.35 3.02 -19.31
C ASP A 75 11.05 2.28 -19.00
N GLY A 76 10.47 1.65 -20.00
CA GLY A 76 9.19 0.98 -19.85
C GLY A 76 9.23 -0.17 -18.86
N TRP A 77 8.15 -0.33 -18.08
CA TRP A 77 8.02 -1.48 -17.18
C TRP A 77 8.10 -2.82 -17.93
N SER A 78 7.69 -2.86 -19.21
CA SER A 78 7.80 -4.04 -20.05
C SER A 78 9.26 -4.44 -20.26
N GLU A 79 10.14 -3.48 -20.55
CA GLU A 79 11.57 -3.71 -20.74
C GLU A 79 12.23 -4.20 -19.45
N ILE A 80 11.94 -3.55 -18.32
CA ILE A 80 12.44 -3.98 -17.00
C ILE A 80 11.99 -5.41 -16.68
N SER A 81 10.76 -5.78 -17.07
CA SER A 81 10.24 -7.14 -16.88
C SER A 81 10.97 -8.16 -17.75
N GLU A 82 11.28 -7.83 -19.00
CA GLU A 82 12.07 -8.69 -19.91
C GLU A 82 13.51 -8.86 -19.41
N GLU A 83 14.15 -7.77 -18.97
CA GLU A 83 15.49 -7.80 -18.35
C GLU A 83 15.50 -8.71 -17.12
N LEU A 84 14.45 -8.65 -16.28
CA LEU A 84 14.31 -9.54 -15.13
C LEU A 84 14.22 -11.00 -15.57
N LEU A 85 13.38 -11.35 -16.55
CA LEU A 85 13.24 -12.75 -16.97
C LEU A 85 14.54 -13.32 -17.54
N ALA A 86 15.33 -12.49 -18.24
CA ALA A 86 16.59 -12.90 -18.85
C ALA A 86 17.64 -13.39 -17.84
N ILE A 87 17.55 -13.01 -16.55
CA ILE A 87 18.48 -13.46 -15.52
C ILE A 87 18.02 -14.71 -14.76
N PHE A 88 16.76 -15.15 -14.93
CA PHE A 88 16.21 -16.34 -14.27
C PHE A 88 16.17 -17.54 -15.24
N PRO A 89 16.25 -18.78 -14.71
CA PRO A 89 15.94 -19.99 -15.47
C PRO A 89 14.51 -19.96 -16.01
N GLU A 90 14.30 -20.52 -17.21
CA GLU A 90 12.99 -20.54 -17.88
C GLU A 90 11.89 -21.20 -17.04
N GLU A 91 12.25 -22.17 -16.19
CA GLU A 91 11.34 -22.86 -15.29
C GLU A 91 10.72 -21.91 -14.24
N GLU A 92 11.40 -20.81 -13.93
CA GLU A 92 10.93 -19.81 -12.97
C GLU A 92 10.12 -18.69 -13.64
N TRP A 93 10.19 -18.54 -14.97
CA TRP A 93 9.57 -17.43 -15.70
C TRP A 93 8.09 -17.23 -15.38
N PRO A 94 7.22 -18.26 -15.32
CA PRO A 94 5.81 -18.05 -15.01
C PRO A 94 5.59 -17.36 -13.66
N THR A 95 6.39 -17.74 -12.65
CA THR A 95 6.30 -17.14 -11.31
C THR A 95 6.78 -15.69 -11.35
N ARG A 96 7.90 -15.42 -12.04
CA ARG A 96 8.47 -14.07 -12.16
C ARG A 96 7.57 -13.13 -12.97
N GLN A 97 6.95 -13.63 -14.04
CA GLN A 97 5.97 -12.89 -14.84
C GLN A 97 4.77 -12.46 -14.00
N VAL A 98 4.20 -13.37 -13.18
CA VAL A 98 3.08 -13.03 -12.29
C VAL A 98 3.48 -11.96 -11.27
N MET A 99 4.68 -12.06 -10.67
CA MET A 99 5.16 -11.06 -9.73
C MET A 99 5.31 -9.68 -10.40
N MET A 100 5.98 -9.62 -11.56
CA MET A 100 6.18 -8.37 -12.29
C MET A 100 4.89 -7.77 -12.83
N GLN A 101 3.95 -8.62 -13.25
CA GLN A 101 2.62 -8.18 -13.69
C GLN A 101 1.87 -7.53 -12.53
N ARG A 102 1.79 -8.19 -11.37
CA ARG A 102 1.07 -7.65 -10.19
C ARG A 102 1.68 -6.34 -9.71
N LEU A 103 3.01 -6.28 -9.61
CA LEU A 103 3.70 -5.07 -9.20
C LEU A 103 3.52 -3.93 -10.23
N GLY A 104 3.65 -4.24 -11.52
CA GLY A 104 3.43 -3.29 -12.60
C GLY A 104 2.00 -2.75 -12.65
N VAL A 105 1.00 -3.58 -12.38
CA VAL A 105 -0.40 -3.13 -12.27
C VAL A 105 -0.54 -2.16 -11.10
N LYS A 106 -0.04 -2.48 -9.90
CA LYS A 106 -0.11 -1.58 -8.72
C LYS A 106 0.54 -0.22 -9.01
N ILE A 107 1.79 -0.24 -9.49
CA ILE A 107 2.56 0.98 -9.76
C ILE A 107 1.91 1.79 -10.89
N GLY A 108 1.69 1.13 -12.04
CA GLY A 108 1.24 1.80 -13.24
C GLY A 108 -0.15 2.40 -13.10
N THR A 109 -1.09 1.70 -12.42
CA THR A 109 -2.46 2.20 -12.25
C THR A 109 -2.52 3.36 -11.26
N GLU A 110 -1.69 3.37 -10.22
CA GLU A 110 -1.60 4.51 -9.31
C GLU A 110 -0.92 5.70 -10.00
N TRP A 111 0.19 5.49 -10.70
CA TRP A 111 0.91 6.56 -11.39
C TRP A 111 0.11 7.21 -12.53
N ALA A 112 -0.74 6.42 -13.20
CA ALA A 112 -1.60 6.87 -14.28
C ALA A 112 -2.73 7.81 -13.83
N LYS A 113 -3.00 7.92 -12.53
CA LYS A 113 -3.97 8.86 -11.97
C LYS A 113 -3.51 10.30 -12.17
N ASN A 114 -4.42 11.23 -11.91
CA ASN A 114 -4.10 12.66 -11.92
C ASN A 114 -2.94 12.95 -10.93
N ASN A 115 -1.98 13.77 -11.36
CA ASN A 115 -0.82 14.19 -10.57
C ASN A 115 -1.19 14.77 -9.19
N GLU A 116 -2.35 15.42 -9.05
CA GLU A 116 -2.82 16.00 -7.80
C GLU A 116 -3.27 14.93 -6.77
N THR A 117 -3.59 13.72 -7.23
CA THR A 117 -4.18 12.66 -6.39
C THR A 117 -3.38 11.37 -6.36
N ARG A 118 -2.44 11.17 -7.31
CA ARG A 118 -1.55 10.01 -7.33
C ARG A 118 -0.59 10.02 -6.15
N LYS A 119 -0.29 8.84 -5.64
CA LYS A 119 0.66 8.65 -4.52
C LYS A 119 2.04 8.21 -4.99
N ILE A 120 2.10 7.63 -6.19
CA ILE A 120 3.34 7.20 -6.83
C ILE A 120 3.67 8.24 -7.90
N ASP A 121 4.84 8.84 -7.78
CA ASP A 121 5.35 9.82 -8.73
C ASP A 121 6.44 9.22 -9.64
N THR A 122 6.92 10.04 -10.57
CA THR A 122 7.91 9.63 -11.56
C THR A 122 9.30 9.37 -10.95
N ASP A 123 9.63 10.02 -9.82
CA ASP A 123 10.94 9.86 -9.18
C ASP A 123 11.01 8.52 -8.45
N MET A 124 9.91 8.09 -7.84
CA MET A 124 9.77 6.73 -7.27
C MET A 124 9.94 5.64 -8.34
N ILE A 125 9.30 5.79 -9.50
CA ILE A 125 9.41 4.82 -10.59
C ILE A 125 10.85 4.74 -11.10
N GLN A 126 11.50 5.88 -11.32
CA GLN A 126 12.92 5.93 -11.70
C GLN A 126 13.79 5.23 -10.66
N HIS A 127 13.60 5.54 -9.38
CA HIS A 127 14.36 4.92 -8.29
C HIS A 127 14.21 3.40 -8.26
N TRP A 128 12.99 2.88 -8.42
CA TRP A 128 12.74 1.43 -8.43
C TRP A 128 13.30 0.75 -9.67
N GLY A 129 13.23 1.39 -10.84
CA GLY A 129 13.87 0.91 -12.06
C GLY A 129 15.39 0.80 -11.91
N ASP A 130 16.03 1.84 -11.38
CA ASP A 130 17.47 1.85 -11.10
C ASP A 130 17.87 0.79 -10.08
N LEU A 131 17.05 0.61 -9.03
CA LEU A 131 17.28 -0.40 -8.00
C LEU A 131 17.22 -1.82 -8.58
N LEU A 132 16.22 -2.13 -9.41
CA LEU A 132 16.09 -3.42 -10.08
C LEU A 132 17.28 -3.69 -11.00
N ARG A 133 17.63 -2.75 -11.87
CA ARG A 133 18.80 -2.91 -12.76
C ARG A 133 20.11 -3.01 -12.01
N GLY A 134 20.23 -2.29 -10.90
CA GLY A 134 21.30 -2.47 -9.94
C GLY A 134 21.42 -3.93 -9.53
N ALA A 135 20.31 -4.50 -9.06
CA ALA A 135 20.24 -5.86 -8.57
C ALA A 135 20.44 -6.92 -9.68
N PHE A 136 19.99 -6.68 -10.91
CA PHE A 136 20.20 -7.59 -12.04
C PHE A 136 21.68 -7.92 -12.26
N ARG A 137 22.57 -6.95 -12.01
CA ARG A 137 24.03 -7.13 -12.13
C ARG A 137 24.65 -7.99 -11.02
N HIS A 138 23.91 -8.25 -9.95
CA HIS A 138 24.38 -9.02 -8.79
C HIS A 138 23.80 -10.44 -8.72
N GLY A 139 22.72 -10.71 -9.46
CA GLY A 139 22.16 -12.04 -9.62
C GLY A 139 20.70 -12.14 -9.19
N THR A 140 20.18 -13.37 -9.21
CA THR A 140 18.77 -13.66 -8.93
C THR A 140 18.39 -13.33 -7.48
N GLU A 141 19.22 -13.66 -6.50
CA GLU A 141 18.92 -13.45 -5.07
C GLU A 141 18.81 -11.96 -4.70
N GLU A 142 19.77 -11.14 -5.15
CA GLU A 142 19.73 -9.69 -4.97
C GLU A 142 18.53 -9.08 -5.69
N THR A 143 18.19 -9.59 -6.87
CA THR A 143 17.01 -9.15 -7.64
C THR A 143 15.72 -9.45 -6.89
N LEU A 144 15.58 -10.64 -6.31
CA LEU A 144 14.41 -10.98 -5.50
C LEU A 144 14.33 -10.14 -4.23
N THR A 145 15.47 -9.86 -3.60
CA THR A 145 15.54 -8.97 -2.44
C THR A 145 15.07 -7.56 -2.79
N ALA A 146 15.53 -7.01 -3.92
CA ALA A 146 15.08 -5.71 -4.42
C ALA A 146 13.58 -5.71 -4.74
N LEU A 147 13.09 -6.76 -5.41
CA LEU A 147 11.69 -6.88 -5.80
C LEU A 147 10.75 -6.91 -4.58
N HIS A 148 11.05 -7.73 -3.56
CA HIS A 148 10.27 -7.76 -2.32
C HIS A 148 10.31 -6.43 -1.56
N ARG A 149 11.44 -5.73 -1.60
CA ARG A 149 11.55 -4.40 -1.00
C ARG A 149 10.64 -3.39 -1.70
N ILE A 150 10.65 -3.37 -3.03
CA ILE A 150 9.79 -2.48 -3.83
C ILE A 150 8.32 -2.81 -3.59
N GLU A 151 7.95 -4.10 -3.59
CA GLU A 151 6.58 -4.53 -3.31
C GLU A 151 6.10 -4.04 -1.93
N ALA A 152 6.92 -4.21 -0.89
CA ALA A 152 6.59 -3.74 0.46
C ALA A 152 6.46 -2.20 0.54
N GLU A 153 7.30 -1.48 -0.20
CA GLU A 153 7.23 -0.02 -0.28
C GLU A 153 5.97 0.46 -0.99
N VAL A 154 5.64 -0.11 -2.15
CA VAL A 154 4.42 0.16 -2.90
C VAL A 154 3.19 -0.11 -2.03
N ASP A 155 3.13 -1.28 -1.38
CA ASP A 155 2.02 -1.62 -0.49
C ASP A 155 1.90 -0.63 0.67
N SER A 156 3.02 -0.20 1.25
CA SER A 156 3.02 0.82 2.30
C SER A 156 2.44 2.16 1.82
N ILE A 157 2.85 2.63 0.65
CA ILE A 157 2.38 3.88 0.04
C ILE A 157 0.88 3.82 -0.23
N LEU A 158 0.42 2.73 -0.85
CA LEU A 158 -0.98 2.56 -1.19
C LEU A 158 -1.85 2.43 0.07
N LEU A 159 -1.40 1.69 1.09
CA LEU A 159 -2.12 1.52 2.36
C LEU A 159 -2.04 2.72 3.33
N ALA A 160 -1.02 3.57 3.22
CA ALA A 160 -0.89 4.76 4.07
C ALA A 160 -2.02 5.75 3.81
N SER A 161 -2.45 5.87 2.56
CA SER A 161 -3.53 6.77 2.15
C SER A 161 -4.92 6.41 2.70
N ASP A 162 -5.19 5.13 2.95
CA ASP A 162 -6.45 4.69 3.56
C ASP A 162 -6.57 5.15 5.01
N ARG A 163 -5.45 5.38 5.70
CA ARG A 163 -5.44 5.76 7.13
C ARG A 163 -5.72 7.24 7.36
N PHE A 164 -5.34 8.12 6.45
CA PHE A 164 -5.53 9.58 6.59
C PHE A 164 -6.93 10.06 6.22
N SER A 165 -7.70 9.27 5.47
CA SER A 165 -9.11 9.57 5.16
C SER A 165 -10.03 9.45 6.40
N ILE A 166 -9.57 8.84 7.49
CA ILE A 166 -10.36 8.61 8.71
C ILE A 166 -10.24 9.80 9.68
N THR A 167 -9.14 10.55 9.68
CA THR A 167 -8.92 11.64 10.66
C THR A 167 -9.40 13.02 10.20
N ALA A 168 -9.88 13.17 8.96
CA ALA A 168 -10.30 14.46 8.39
C ALA A 168 -11.82 14.73 8.48
N ARG A 169 -12.56 13.99 9.32
CA ARG A 169 -13.96 14.28 9.67
C ARG A 169 -14.08 14.66 11.14
N GLU A 170 -13.84 15.92 11.45
CA GLU A 170 -14.56 16.57 12.56
C GLU A 170 -15.17 17.89 12.05
N PRO A 171 -16.44 18.19 12.42
CA PRO A 171 -17.16 19.41 12.03
C PRO A 171 -16.65 20.68 12.73
#